data_AF-A0AAD7KCV9-F1
#
_entry.id   AF-A0AAD7KCV9-F1
#
_cell.length_a   1.000
_cell.length_b   1.000
_cell.length_c   1.000
_cell.angle_alpha   90.00
_cell.angle_beta   90.00
_cell.angle_gamma   90.00
#
_symmetry.space_group_name_H-M   'P 1'
#
loop_
_entity.id
_entity.type
_entity.pdbx_description
1 polymer ?
#
loop_
_entity_poly.entity_id
_entity_poly.type
_entity_poly.pdbx_seq_one_letter_code
_entity_poly.pdbx_strand_id
1 'polypeptide(L)'
;MLRTATRLARRPPLVAQSRPSSSVAAHDAHNDHHEQDDTVYPKEGFTGPIWRKTLALTLGAAAFYEFLGAPADGDLPWFPLINLPAARDLEVASTRAAAEKALLDSRQLVRTAVRPPIYRTRNPEDFNHISPYGNPVGMDVHWKEPTGATRSKNFAERTKEKQPRHLRLRAREAEKQV
;
A
#
# COMPACT_ATOMS: atom_id res chain seq x y z
N MET A 1 30.48 -10.63 -37.50
CA MET A 1 30.14 -11.96 -36.93
C MET A 1 29.60 -11.76 -35.52
N LEU A 2 28.28 -11.79 -35.34
CA LEU A 2 27.61 -11.56 -34.05
C LEU A 2 27.45 -12.90 -33.31
N ARG A 3 28.02 -13.01 -32.10
CA ARG A 3 27.85 -14.16 -31.21
C ARG A 3 26.79 -13.82 -30.16
N THR A 4 25.57 -14.31 -30.37
CA THR A 4 24.48 -14.30 -29.38
C THR A 4 24.72 -15.41 -28.36
N ALA A 5 25.03 -15.02 -27.12
CA ALA A 5 25.16 -15.94 -25.99
C ALA A 5 23.80 -16.09 -25.29
N THR A 6 23.15 -17.24 -25.48
CA THR A 6 21.97 -17.66 -24.70
C THR A 6 22.40 -18.06 -23.28
N ARG A 7 22.05 -17.25 -22.28
CA ARG A 7 22.16 -17.66 -20.87
C ARG A 7 20.95 -18.52 -20.50
N LEU A 8 21.18 -19.80 -20.19
CA LEU A 8 20.19 -20.66 -19.54
C LEU A 8 19.87 -20.09 -18.16
N ALA A 9 18.63 -19.66 -17.98
CA ALA A 9 18.10 -19.24 -16.68
C ALA A 9 17.88 -20.49 -15.80
N ARG A 10 18.72 -20.64 -14.77
CA ARG A 10 18.57 -21.66 -13.72
C ARG A 10 17.41 -21.24 -12.81
N ARG A 11 16.27 -21.92 -12.91
CA ARG A 11 15.13 -21.76 -11.99
C ARG A 11 15.54 -22.22 -10.57
N PRO A 12 15.29 -21.44 -9.51
CA PRO A 12 15.46 -21.91 -8.14
C PRO A 12 14.38 -22.95 -7.79
N PRO A 13 14.67 -23.93 -6.92
CA PRO A 13 13.67 -24.87 -6.43
C PRO A 13 12.64 -24.13 -5.57
N LEU A 14 11.36 -24.32 -5.89
CA LEU A 14 10.24 -23.89 -5.07
C LEU A 14 10.27 -24.69 -3.75
N VAL A 15 10.67 -24.04 -2.67
CA VAL A 15 10.49 -24.58 -1.32
C VAL A 15 9.01 -24.48 -0.99
N ALA A 16 8.32 -25.62 -0.99
CA ALA A 16 6.95 -25.73 -0.53
C ALA A 16 6.92 -25.47 0.99
N GLN A 17 6.59 -24.24 1.37
CA GLN A 17 6.40 -23.86 2.76
C GLN A 17 5.04 -24.43 3.21
N SER A 18 5.08 -25.58 3.90
CA SER A 18 3.91 -26.15 4.56
C SER A 18 3.43 -25.17 5.63
N ARG A 19 2.33 -24.47 5.35
CA ARG A 19 1.62 -23.71 6.37
C ARG A 19 1.05 -24.71 7.39
N PRO A 20 1.35 -24.60 8.70
CA PRO A 20 0.50 -25.25 9.68
C PRO A 20 -0.89 -24.65 9.52
N SER A 21 -1.85 -25.48 9.10
CA SER A 21 -3.26 -25.11 9.16
C SER A 21 -3.59 -24.91 10.63
N SER A 22 -3.69 -23.66 11.08
CA SER A 22 -4.38 -23.34 12.32
C SER A 22 -5.85 -23.66 12.09
N SER A 23 -6.25 -24.86 12.50
CA SER A 23 -7.64 -25.25 12.66
C SER A 23 -8.29 -24.29 13.65
N VAL A 24 -9.01 -23.29 13.14
CA VAL A 24 -10.08 -22.63 13.90
C VAL A 24 -11.22 -23.64 13.94
N ALA A 25 -11.07 -24.62 14.82
CA ALA A 25 -12.11 -25.56 15.18
C ALA A 25 -13.17 -24.79 15.96
N ALA A 26 -14.41 -25.03 15.56
CA ALA A 26 -15.60 -24.39 16.08
C ALA A 26 -15.69 -24.53 17.61
N HIS A 27 -16.06 -23.43 18.25
CA HIS A 27 -16.54 -23.41 19.63
C HIS A 27 -17.91 -24.09 19.69
N ASP A 28 -17.98 -25.41 19.86
CA ASP A 28 -19.15 -26.07 20.44
C ASP A 28 -18.84 -27.53 20.85
N ALA A 29 -18.57 -27.75 22.15
CA ALA A 29 -18.78 -28.98 22.91
C ALA A 29 -18.10 -28.86 24.28
N HIS A 30 -18.84 -28.35 25.27
CA HIS A 30 -18.47 -28.53 26.68
C HIS A 30 -18.80 -29.97 27.09
N ASN A 31 -17.91 -30.92 26.78
CA ASN A 31 -17.89 -32.22 27.46
C ASN A 31 -17.05 -32.09 28.72
N ASP A 32 -17.71 -32.16 29.87
CA ASP A 32 -17.08 -32.44 31.17
C ASP A 32 -16.45 -33.84 31.13
N HIS A 33 -15.25 -33.92 30.57
CA HIS A 33 -14.35 -35.04 30.79
C HIS A 33 -13.60 -34.78 32.10
N HIS A 34 -14.16 -35.27 33.21
CA HIS A 34 -13.37 -35.57 34.40
C HIS A 34 -12.43 -36.73 34.09
N GLU A 35 -11.39 -36.47 33.30
CA GLU A 35 -10.19 -37.29 33.33
C GLU A 35 -9.64 -37.18 34.75
N GLN A 36 -9.60 -38.30 35.46
CA GLN A 36 -8.84 -38.43 36.68
C GLN A 36 -7.39 -38.14 36.29
N ASP A 37 -6.93 -36.95 36.65
CA ASP A 37 -5.59 -36.46 36.35
C ASP A 37 -4.57 -37.28 37.16
N ASP A 38 -4.29 -38.49 36.68
CA ASP A 38 -3.28 -39.42 37.20
C ASP A 38 -1.88 -38.97 36.76
N THR A 39 -1.71 -37.67 36.47
CA THR A 39 -0.42 -37.05 36.26
C THR A 39 0.32 -37.04 37.58
N VAL A 40 1.07 -38.09 37.83
CA VAL A 40 2.10 -38.12 38.86
C VAL A 40 3.14 -37.07 38.48
N TYR A 41 2.99 -35.86 39.00
CA TYR A 41 3.98 -34.80 38.83
C TYR A 41 5.30 -35.29 39.43
N PRO A 42 6.38 -35.34 38.65
CA PRO A 42 7.69 -35.67 39.19
C PRO A 42 8.03 -34.63 40.26
N LYS A 43 8.55 -35.07 41.41
CA LYS A 43 8.91 -34.16 42.51
C LYS A 43 9.84 -33.06 41.98
N GLU A 44 9.33 -31.86 41.86
CA GLU A 44 10.10 -30.71 41.42
C GLU A 44 11.03 -30.27 42.55
N GLY A 45 12.31 -30.61 42.41
CA GLY A 45 13.37 -30.18 43.31
C GLY A 45 14.24 -29.09 42.69
N PHE A 46 14.92 -28.29 43.52
CA PHE A 46 15.93 -27.31 43.08
C PHE A 46 17.12 -27.94 42.33
N THR A 47 17.25 -29.26 42.36
CA THR A 47 18.24 -30.03 41.60
C THR A 47 17.72 -30.56 40.26
N GLY A 48 16.48 -30.20 39.89
CA GLY A 48 15.83 -30.63 38.67
C GLY A 48 16.52 -30.11 37.40
N PRO A 49 16.24 -30.73 36.24
CA PRO A 49 16.89 -30.38 34.97
C PRO A 49 16.71 -28.91 34.58
N ILE A 50 15.57 -28.32 34.93
CA ILE A 50 15.29 -26.91 34.65
C ILE A 50 16.27 -26.01 35.40
N TRP A 51 16.41 -26.17 36.72
CA TRP A 51 17.30 -25.36 37.56
C TRP A 51 18.76 -25.50 37.17
N ARG A 52 19.22 -26.71 36.81
CA ARG A 52 20.58 -26.91 36.32
C ARG A 52 20.85 -26.14 35.03
N LYS A 53 19.90 -26.13 34.08
CA LYS A 53 20.01 -25.36 32.84
C LYS A 53 19.98 -23.87 33.12
N THR A 54 19.10 -23.40 34.00
CA THR A 54 19.04 -21.98 34.36
C THR A 54 20.35 -21.52 34.99
N LEU A 55 20.90 -22.32 35.91
CA LEU A 55 22.15 -22.01 36.62
C LEU A 55 23.37 -22.07 35.68
N ALA A 56 23.41 -23.03 34.76
CA ALA A 56 24.42 -23.08 33.71
C ALA A 56 24.32 -21.87 32.76
N LEU A 57 23.10 -21.44 32.42
CA LEU A 57 22.88 -20.29 31.55
C LEU A 57 23.25 -18.97 32.22
N THR A 58 22.92 -18.79 33.51
CA THR A 58 23.32 -17.58 34.26
C THR A 58 24.83 -17.53 34.49
N LEU A 59 25.46 -18.64 34.88
CA LEU A 59 26.93 -18.70 34.99
C LEU A 59 27.61 -18.50 33.63
N GLY A 60 27.08 -19.10 32.58
CA GLY A 60 27.57 -18.92 31.21
C GLY A 60 27.46 -17.47 30.76
N ALA A 61 26.35 -16.78 31.04
CA ALA A 61 26.17 -15.37 30.73
C ALA A 61 27.13 -14.48 31.53
N ALA A 62 27.35 -14.77 32.82
CA ALA A 62 28.32 -14.03 33.64
C ALA A 62 29.75 -14.21 33.15
N ALA A 63 30.16 -15.44 32.86
CA ALA A 63 31.48 -15.74 32.29
C ALA A 63 31.66 -15.11 30.90
N PHE A 64 30.61 -15.13 30.08
CA PHE A 64 30.61 -14.48 28.76
C PHE A 64 30.74 -12.95 28.87
N TYR A 65 30.07 -12.33 29.84
CA TYR A 65 30.17 -10.90 30.13
C TYR A 65 31.59 -10.51 30.58
N GLU A 66 32.20 -11.30 31.47
CA GLU A 66 33.57 -11.06 31.94
C GLU A 66 34.61 -11.32 30.83
N PHE A 67 34.44 -12.40 30.06
CA PHE A 67 35.37 -12.78 28.99
C PHE A 67 35.38 -11.80 27.81
N LEU A 68 34.23 -11.23 27.46
CA LEU A 68 34.16 -10.21 26.41
C LEU A 68 34.71 -8.85 26.82
N GLY A 69 35.01 -8.66 28.11
CA GLY A 69 35.36 -7.38 28.69
C GLY A 69 34.16 -6.44 28.73
N ALA A 70 33.93 -5.83 29.90
CA ALA A 70 33.06 -4.65 29.94
C ALA A 70 33.71 -3.59 29.02
N PRO A 71 33.06 -3.17 27.92
CA PRO A 71 33.63 -2.17 27.05
C PRO A 71 33.82 -0.90 27.86
N ALA A 72 35.06 -0.43 27.97
CA ALA A 72 35.41 0.75 28.75
C ALA A 72 34.59 1.99 28.34
N ASP A 73 34.15 2.04 27.08
CA ASP A 73 33.42 3.16 26.49
C ASP A 73 31.97 2.81 26.06
N GLY A 74 31.43 1.67 26.49
CA GLY A 74 30.07 1.26 26.11
C GLY A 74 29.89 0.81 24.66
N ASP A 75 30.96 0.81 23.86
CA ASP A 75 30.93 0.42 22.44
C ASP A 75 31.15 -1.10 22.31
N LEU A 76 30.07 -1.84 22.53
CA LEU A 76 30.06 -3.30 22.37
C LEU A 76 30.17 -3.64 20.87
N PRO A 77 31.17 -4.41 20.41
CA PRO A 77 31.39 -4.68 18.98
C PRO A 77 30.25 -5.44 18.29
N TRP A 78 29.38 -6.10 19.05
CA TRP A 78 28.19 -6.80 18.56
C TRP A 78 26.91 -5.95 18.65
N PHE A 79 26.92 -4.84 19.38
CA PHE A 79 25.75 -4.00 19.62
C PHE A 79 25.27 -3.23 18.39
N PRO A 80 26.12 -2.77 17.45
CA PRO A 80 25.66 -2.21 16.19
C PRO A 80 24.82 -3.16 15.34
N LEU A 81 24.95 -4.48 15.52
CA LEU A 81 24.10 -5.45 14.80
C LEU A 81 22.68 -5.56 15.38
N ILE A 82 22.49 -5.21 16.65
CA ILE A 82 21.19 -5.25 17.32
C ILE A 82 20.56 -3.85 17.31
N ASN A 83 21.40 -2.83 17.37
CA ASN A 83 21.06 -1.43 17.28
C ASN A 83 21.39 -0.94 15.85
N LEU A 84 20.73 -1.53 14.84
CA LEU A 84 20.72 -0.92 13.50
C LEU A 84 20.31 0.55 13.65
N PRO A 85 20.85 1.47 12.83
CA PRO A 85 20.58 2.88 12.96
C PRO A 85 19.09 3.12 12.69
N ALA A 86 18.29 3.13 13.75
CA ALA A 86 16.85 3.29 13.72
C ALA A 86 16.44 4.50 12.88
N ALA A 87 17.29 5.53 12.80
CA ALA A 87 17.09 6.69 11.94
C ALA A 87 16.99 6.35 10.43
N ARG A 88 17.89 5.53 9.88
CA ARG A 88 17.88 5.20 8.44
C ARG A 88 16.73 4.28 8.10
N ASP A 89 16.47 3.29 8.94
CA ASP A 89 15.37 2.36 8.73
C ASP A 89 14.01 3.05 8.94
N LEU A 90 13.92 4.05 9.82
CA LEU A 90 12.71 4.87 10.00
C LEU A 90 12.44 5.76 8.79
N GLU A 91 13.47 6.33 8.15
CA GLU A 91 13.32 7.09 6.90
C GLU A 91 12.83 6.18 5.76
N VAL A 92 13.44 4.99 5.61
CA VAL A 92 13.01 4.02 4.59
C VAL A 92 11.62 3.48 4.89
N ALA A 93 11.28 3.25 6.15
CA ALA A 93 9.95 2.79 6.56
C ALA A 93 8.89 3.87 6.34
N SER A 94 9.17 5.13 6.69
CA SER A 94 8.21 6.23 6.51
C SER A 94 7.94 6.54 5.04
N THR A 95 8.96 6.50 4.18
CA THR A 95 8.79 6.67 2.73
C THR A 95 7.96 5.54 2.11
N ARG A 96 8.17 4.28 2.52
CA ARG A 96 7.33 3.14 2.11
C ARG A 96 5.90 3.27 2.61
N ALA A 97 5.69 3.62 3.88
CA ALA A 97 4.36 3.81 4.46
C ALA A 97 3.59 4.93 3.74
N ALA A 98 4.26 6.01 3.35
CA ALA A 98 3.64 7.09 2.56
C ALA A 98 3.23 6.61 1.15
N ALA A 99 4.09 5.82 0.48
CA ALA A 99 3.77 5.24 -0.82
C ALA A 99 2.61 4.24 -0.75
N GLU A 100 2.59 3.39 0.27
CA GLU A 100 1.51 2.42 0.50
C GLU A 100 0.18 3.13 0.79
N LYS A 101 0.19 4.21 1.58
CA LYS A 101 -0.99 5.02 1.83
C LYS A 101 -1.60 5.55 0.53
N ALA A 102 -0.79 6.10 -0.37
CA ALA A 102 -1.29 6.58 -1.67
C ALA A 102 -1.93 5.47 -2.51
N LEU A 103 -1.37 4.25 -2.47
CA LEU A 103 -1.96 3.09 -3.15
C LEU A 103 -3.28 2.67 -2.50
N LEU A 104 -3.36 2.67 -1.18
CA LEU A 104 -4.60 2.36 -0.45
C LEU A 104 -5.71 3.37 -0.76
N ASP A 105 -5.40 4.67 -0.80
CA ASP A 105 -6.36 5.71 -1.14
C ASP A 105 -6.94 5.50 -2.55
N SER A 106 -6.09 5.14 -3.52
CA SER A 106 -6.54 4.85 -4.89
C SER A 106 -7.42 3.61 -4.97
N ARG A 107 -7.09 2.55 -4.21
CA ARG A 107 -7.90 1.33 -4.12
C ARG A 107 -9.22 1.58 -3.40
N GLN A 108 -9.21 2.42 -2.38
CA GLN A 108 -10.41 2.80 -1.64
C GLN A 108 -11.38 3.55 -2.54
N LEU A 109 -10.90 4.47 -3.38
CA LEU A 109 -11.73 5.19 -4.35
C LEU A 109 -12.47 4.24 -5.31
N VAL A 110 -11.78 3.20 -5.80
CA VAL A 110 -12.40 2.19 -6.68
C VAL A 110 -13.36 1.29 -5.90
N ARG A 111 -13.04 0.96 -4.64
CA ARG A 111 -13.86 0.09 -3.79
C ARG A 111 -15.15 0.76 -3.33
N THR A 112 -15.14 2.08 -3.09
CA THR A 112 -16.32 2.85 -2.70
C THR A 112 -17.13 3.35 -3.90
N ALA A 113 -16.63 3.19 -5.13
CA ALA A 113 -17.36 3.54 -6.33
C ALA A 113 -18.60 2.64 -6.47
N VAL A 114 -19.79 3.26 -6.38
CA VAL A 114 -21.06 2.60 -6.70
C VAL A 114 -21.23 2.62 -8.20
N ARG A 115 -21.51 1.45 -8.81
CA ARG A 115 -21.84 1.37 -10.23
C ARG A 115 -23.09 2.24 -10.47
N PRO A 116 -23.06 3.20 -11.42
CA PRO A 116 -24.25 3.99 -11.70
C PRO A 116 -25.39 3.05 -12.12
N PRO A 117 -26.64 3.33 -11.72
CA PRO A 117 -27.78 2.52 -12.11
C PRO A 117 -27.87 2.47 -13.64
N ILE A 118 -27.80 1.26 -14.20
CA ILE A 118 -27.98 1.06 -15.63
C ILE A 118 -29.47 1.03 -15.90
N TYR A 119 -30.01 2.13 -16.41
CA TYR A 119 -31.38 2.17 -16.92
C TYR A 119 -31.43 1.41 -18.25
N ARG A 120 -31.95 0.18 -18.19
CA ARG A 120 -32.32 -0.56 -19.40
C ARG A 120 -33.74 -0.15 -19.75
N THR A 121 -33.90 0.72 -20.74
CA THR A 121 -35.23 1.00 -21.26
C THR A 121 -35.74 -0.27 -21.93
N ARG A 122 -37.01 -0.60 -21.68
CA ARG A 122 -37.67 -1.73 -22.37
C ARG A 122 -37.87 -1.40 -23.85
N ASN A 123 -37.97 -0.11 -24.17
CA ASN A 123 -38.07 0.41 -25.53
C ASN A 123 -36.85 1.30 -25.83
N PRO A 124 -35.91 0.87 -26.70
CA PRO A 124 -34.80 1.72 -27.11
C PRO A 124 -35.25 2.87 -28.02
N GLU A 125 -36.43 2.78 -28.64
CA GLU A 125 -36.95 3.81 -29.55
C GLU A 125 -37.34 5.10 -28.83
N ASP A 126 -37.69 5.03 -27.53
CA ASP A 126 -38.04 6.21 -26.73
C ASP A 126 -36.89 7.23 -26.68
N PHE A 127 -35.64 6.79 -26.79
CA PHE A 127 -34.47 7.68 -26.87
C PHE A 127 -34.51 8.61 -28.09
N ASN A 128 -35.14 8.18 -29.18
CA ASN A 128 -35.26 8.99 -30.40
C ASN A 128 -36.31 10.10 -30.26
N HIS A 129 -37.19 10.01 -29.27
CA HIS A 129 -38.29 10.95 -29.03
C HIS A 129 -38.01 11.95 -27.89
N ILE A 130 -37.00 11.71 -27.03
CA ILE A 130 -36.66 12.56 -25.86
C ILE A 130 -35.75 13.75 -26.25
N SER A 131 -35.85 14.23 -27.49
CA SER A 131 -35.31 15.55 -27.80
C SER A 131 -36.09 16.60 -26.98
N PRO A 132 -35.42 17.52 -26.25
CA PRO A 132 -36.11 18.63 -25.57
C PRO A 132 -37.01 19.47 -26.49
N TYR A 133 -36.77 19.37 -27.81
CA TYR A 133 -37.49 20.08 -28.85
C TYR A 133 -38.44 19.18 -29.64
N GLY A 134 -38.62 17.91 -29.26
CA GLY A 134 -39.51 16.97 -29.96
C GLY A 134 -39.09 16.65 -31.40
N ASN A 135 -37.87 16.99 -31.80
CA ASN A 135 -37.39 16.76 -33.15
C ASN A 135 -36.85 15.33 -33.27
N PRO A 136 -37.41 14.48 -34.16
CA PRO A 136 -36.85 13.16 -34.40
C PRO A 136 -35.48 13.29 -35.04
N VAL A 137 -34.54 12.45 -34.59
CA VAL A 137 -33.23 12.30 -35.21
C VAL A 137 -33.40 11.93 -36.69
N GLY A 138 -32.77 12.70 -37.58
CA GLY A 138 -32.83 12.47 -39.04
C GLY A 138 -33.70 13.45 -39.83
N MET A 139 -34.34 14.44 -39.20
CA MET A 139 -34.88 15.57 -39.96
C MET A 139 -33.77 16.56 -40.27
N ASP A 140 -33.55 16.83 -41.56
CA ASP A 140 -32.69 17.92 -42.00
C ASP A 140 -33.22 19.23 -41.43
N VAL A 141 -32.53 19.76 -40.43
CA VAL A 141 -32.76 21.13 -39.98
C VAL A 141 -32.29 22.01 -41.13
N HIS A 142 -33.23 22.42 -41.99
CA HIS A 142 -33.03 23.55 -42.89
C HIS A 142 -32.78 24.77 -42.00
N TRP A 143 -31.51 24.97 -41.65
CA TRP A 143 -31.05 26.19 -41.03
C TRP A 143 -31.32 27.27 -42.07
N LYS A 144 -32.35 28.07 -41.81
CA LYS A 144 -32.58 29.28 -42.59
C LYS A 144 -31.41 30.18 -42.23
N GLU A 145 -30.40 30.15 -43.08
CA GLU A 145 -29.23 31.01 -43.04
C GLU A 145 -29.71 32.42 -42.70
N PRO A 146 -29.31 32.99 -41.55
CA PRO A 146 -29.74 34.32 -41.17
C PRO A 146 -29.13 35.29 -42.19
N THR A 147 -29.89 35.61 -43.22
CA THR A 147 -29.63 36.68 -44.17
C THR A 147 -29.76 38.00 -43.42
N GLY A 148 -28.69 38.38 -42.72
CA GLY A 148 -28.76 39.55 -41.85
C GLY A 148 -27.51 39.79 -41.03
N ALA A 149 -26.46 40.23 -41.71
CA ALA A 149 -25.57 41.31 -41.29
C ALA A 149 -24.88 41.29 -39.90
N THR A 150 -23.55 41.43 -39.98
CA THR A 150 -22.67 42.12 -39.01
C THR A 150 -22.52 41.52 -37.62
N ARG A 151 -21.70 40.46 -37.50
CA ARG A 151 -21.08 40.11 -36.20
C ARG A 151 -19.66 39.55 -36.34
N SER A 152 -18.73 40.31 -36.94
CA SER A 152 -17.33 39.87 -37.06
C SER A 152 -16.25 40.79 -36.45
N LYS A 153 -16.58 41.89 -35.77
CA LYS A 153 -15.52 42.82 -35.29
C LYS A 153 -15.17 42.74 -33.80
N ASN A 154 -15.99 42.12 -32.94
CA ASN A 154 -15.81 42.25 -31.48
C ASN A 154 -15.16 41.02 -30.81
N PHE A 155 -14.74 40.00 -31.56
CA PHE A 155 -14.15 38.79 -30.95
C PHE A 155 -12.62 38.88 -30.79
N ALA A 156 -11.94 39.72 -31.58
CA ALA A 156 -10.48 39.85 -31.54
C ALA A 156 -9.96 40.67 -30.34
N GLU A 157 -10.80 41.48 -29.70
CA GLU A 157 -10.36 42.29 -28.53
C GLU A 157 -10.50 41.55 -27.20
N ARG A 158 -11.34 40.51 -27.12
CA ARG A 158 -11.62 39.83 -25.84
C ARG A 158 -10.57 38.80 -25.41
N THR A 159 -9.60 38.47 -26.25
CA THR A 159 -8.55 37.49 -25.93
C THR A 159 -7.31 38.10 -25.28
N LYS A 160 -7.22 39.43 -25.15
CA LYS A 160 -6.04 40.10 -24.53
C LYS A 160 -6.15 40.33 -23.02
N GLU A 161 -7.33 40.19 -22.41
CA GLU A 161 -7.57 40.72 -21.06
C GLU A 161 -7.65 39.71 -19.91
N LYS A 162 -7.24 38.45 -20.10
CA LYS A 162 -7.29 37.49 -18.97
C LYS A 162 -6.12 36.50 -18.97
N GLN A 163 -4.89 37.02 -18.94
CA GLN A 163 -3.83 36.26 -18.28
C GLN A 163 -3.96 36.42 -16.76
N PRO A 164 -4.09 35.33 -15.99
CA PRO A 164 -4.19 35.40 -14.54
C PRO A 164 -2.90 35.97 -13.93
N ARG A 165 -3.03 37.00 -13.08
CA ARG A 165 -1.88 37.67 -12.41
C ARG A 165 -0.96 36.70 -11.64
N HIS A 166 -1.45 35.54 -11.21
CA HIS A 166 -0.66 34.57 -10.46
C HIS A 166 0.45 33.87 -11.29
N LEU A 167 0.35 33.86 -12.62
CA LEU A 167 1.41 33.29 -13.48
C LEU A 167 2.63 34.21 -13.63
N ARG A 168 2.48 35.53 -13.43
CA ARG A 168 3.61 36.48 -13.52
C ARG A 168 4.54 36.46 -12.31
N LEU A 169 4.06 36.02 -11.15
CA LEU A 169 4.87 35.99 -9.93
C LEU A 169 5.87 34.82 -9.92
N ARG A 170 5.52 33.67 -10.52
CA ARG A 170 6.43 32.52 -10.59
C ARG A 170 7.62 32.72 -11.52
N ALA A 171 7.48 33.52 -12.58
CA ALA A 171 8.59 33.79 -13.49
C ALA A 171 9.69 34.65 -12.84
N ARG A 172 9.36 35.49 -11.85
CA ARG A 172 10.34 36.34 -11.15
C ARG A 172 11.09 35.64 -10.01
N GLU A 173 10.57 34.52 -9.50
CA GLU A 173 11.24 33.74 -8.46
C GLU A 173 12.32 32.81 -9.04
N ALA A 174 12.14 32.33 -10.28
CA ALA A 174 13.13 31.48 -10.96
C ALA A 174 14.43 32.24 -11.33
N GLU A 175 14.37 33.56 -11.50
CA GLU A 175 15.53 34.38 -11.89
C GLU A 175 16.43 34.77 -10.70
N LYS A 176 15.96 34.57 -9.46
CA LYS A 176 16.76 34.85 -8.24
C LYS A 176 17.56 33.65 -7.73
N GLN A 177 17.47 32.50 -8.41
CA GLN A 177 18.15 31.26 -8.01
C GLN A 177 19.33 30.87 -8.91
N VAL A 178 19.78 31.78 -9.78
CA VAL A 178 21.02 31.68 -10.57
C VAL A 178 21.97 32.78 -10.12
#